data_AF-A0A1F2X0M3-F1
#
_entry.id   AF-A0A1F2X0M3-F1
#
_cell.length_a   1.000
_cell.length_b   1.000
_cell.length_c   1.000
_cell.angle_alpha   90.00
_cell.angle_beta   90.00
_cell.angle_gamma   90.00
#
_symmetry.space_group_name_H-M   'P 1'
#
loop_
_entity.id
_entity.type
_entity.pdbx_description
1 polymer ?
#
loop_
_entity_poly.entity_id
_entity_poly.type
_entity_poly.pdbx_seq_one_letter_code
_entity_poly.pdbx_strand_id
1 'polypeptide(L)'
;MIIKKISIIFPISLIICFLMVIIFSTSCFPSGNNTEGTSGQVTNPPAESGSSSENISEGDFDSLLETEGFLEVFNSFYYPDSDIKIVEQIEGNDNLFYILLETTENSREVEEYYRMKKIQSIWSIAVIYEESSGNIEESFLEEENENIPIYKFTYNSDDKDKVVNVLIKGLEESRTQIIIIYWNLQ
;
A
#
# COMPACT_ATOMS: atom_id res chain seq x y z
N MET A 1 34.71 49.36 2.33
CA MET A 1 33.60 48.90 1.46
C MET A 1 33.04 47.51 1.83
N ILE A 2 33.34 46.98 3.02
CA ILE A 2 32.89 45.64 3.47
C ILE A 2 31.67 45.74 4.41
N ILE A 3 31.56 46.84 5.16
CA ILE A 3 30.48 47.05 6.15
C ILE A 3 29.09 47.22 5.48
N LYS A 4 29.03 47.72 4.24
CA LYS A 4 27.76 47.85 3.49
C LYS A 4 27.20 46.51 2.99
N LYS A 5 28.03 45.48 2.78
CA LYS A 5 27.58 44.18 2.26
C LYS A 5 26.92 43.31 3.35
N ILE A 6 27.34 43.46 4.60
CA ILE A 6 26.78 42.71 5.74
C ILE A 6 25.39 43.23 6.13
N SER A 7 25.11 44.52 5.90
CA SER A 7 23.83 45.14 6.26
C SER A 7 22.62 44.67 5.43
N ILE A 8 22.84 44.09 4.24
CA ILE A 8 21.75 43.63 3.36
C ILE A 8 21.45 42.13 3.57
N ILE A 9 22.42 41.36 4.04
CA ILE A 9 22.26 39.91 4.28
C ILE A 9 21.41 39.65 5.53
N PHE A 10 21.53 40.51 6.55
CA PHE A 10 20.79 40.39 7.80
C PHE A 10 19.26 40.46 7.65
N PRO A 11 18.67 41.44 6.92
CA PRO A 11 17.21 41.49 6.75
C PRO A 11 16.66 40.34 5.92
N ILE A 12 17.42 39.82 4.93
CA ILE A 12 16.98 38.69 4.10
C ILE A 12 16.91 37.39 4.92
N SER A 13 17.92 37.14 5.77
CA SER A 13 17.92 36.00 6.68
C SER A 13 16.74 36.03 7.65
N LEU A 14 16.41 37.22 8.17
CA LEU A 14 15.29 37.40 9.10
C LEU A 14 13.93 37.13 8.44
N ILE A 15 13.75 37.51 7.17
CA ILE A 15 12.54 37.21 6.39
C ILE A 15 12.39 35.70 6.15
N ILE A 16 13.48 35.00 5.84
CA ILE A 16 13.47 33.53 5.63
C ILE A 16 13.09 32.81 6.93
N CYS A 17 13.66 33.22 8.07
CA CYS A 17 13.28 32.67 9.38
C CYS A 17 11.80 32.93 9.72
N PHE A 18 11.28 34.11 9.36
CA PHE A 18 9.87 34.45 9.60
C PHE A 18 8.91 33.61 8.73
N LEU A 19 9.28 33.34 7.47
CA LEU A 19 8.50 32.48 6.57
C LEU A 19 8.44 31.03 7.06
N MET A 20 9.52 30.50 7.63
CA MET A 20 9.52 29.15 8.21
C MET A 20 8.53 29.01 9.38
N VAL A 21 8.36 30.05 10.22
CA VAL A 21 7.42 29.99 11.36
C VAL A 21 5.95 29.97 10.90
N ILE A 22 5.62 30.61 9.78
CA ILE A 22 4.25 30.63 9.25
C ILE A 22 3.83 29.23 8.77
N ILE A 23 4.74 28.45 8.18
CA ILE A 23 4.45 27.09 7.68
C ILE A 23 4.10 26.12 8.83
N PHE A 24 4.71 26.30 10.01
CA PHE A 24 4.43 25.46 11.18
C PHE A 24 3.15 25.85 11.95
N SER A 25 2.50 26.96 11.60
CA SER A 25 1.34 27.48 12.35
C SER A 25 -0.02 27.04 11.79
N THR A 26 -0.06 26.36 10.63
CA THR A 26 -1.31 26.04 9.91
C THR A 26 -1.97 24.71 10.28
N SER A 27 -1.39 23.89 11.15
CA SER A 27 -1.95 22.58 11.53
C SER A 27 -2.60 22.62 12.91
N CYS A 28 -3.73 23.32 13.05
CA CYS A 28 -4.64 23.18 14.19
C CYS A 28 -6.03 23.74 13.83
N PHE A 29 -6.81 22.99 13.05
CA PHE A 29 -8.26 23.18 12.94
C PHE A 29 -8.97 22.10 13.76
N PRO A 30 -9.50 22.40 14.96
CA PRO A 30 -10.48 21.53 15.60
C PRO A 30 -11.84 21.76 14.92
N SER A 31 -12.23 20.85 14.03
CA SER A 31 -13.60 20.78 13.51
C SER A 31 -14.51 20.22 14.59
N GLY A 32 -15.06 21.10 15.43
CA GLY A 32 -16.18 20.80 16.31
C GLY A 32 -17.50 21.12 15.60
N ASN A 33 -18.33 20.09 15.34
CA ASN A 33 -19.76 20.28 15.14
C ASN A 33 -20.56 19.20 15.87
N ASN A 34 -21.58 19.66 16.59
CA ASN A 34 -22.42 18.94 17.53
C ASN A 34 -23.51 18.13 16.81
N THR A 35 -24.03 17.05 17.41
CA THR A 35 -25.49 16.75 17.44
C THR A 35 -25.82 15.72 18.54
N GLU A 36 -26.67 16.10 19.50
CA GLU A 36 -27.38 15.21 20.42
C GLU A 36 -28.51 14.45 19.70
N GLY A 37 -28.73 13.18 20.02
CA GLY A 37 -29.88 12.42 19.51
C GLY A 37 -30.06 11.04 20.15
N THR A 38 -31.04 10.94 21.03
CA THR A 38 -31.58 9.75 21.70
C THR A 38 -31.91 8.57 20.77
N SER A 39 -31.71 7.33 21.24
CA SER A 39 -32.70 6.22 21.28
C SER A 39 -32.16 4.85 20.87
N GLY A 40 -32.38 3.86 21.73
CA GLY A 40 -32.94 2.57 21.29
C GLY A 40 -32.00 1.54 20.67
N GLN A 41 -31.59 0.58 21.49
CA GLN A 41 -31.21 -0.79 21.15
C GLN A 41 -32.08 -1.40 20.02
N VAL A 42 -31.47 -1.82 18.90
CA VAL A 42 -31.82 -3.04 18.14
C VAL A 42 -30.55 -3.60 17.49
N THR A 43 -30.22 -4.82 17.89
CA THR A 43 -29.25 -5.73 17.27
C THR A 43 -29.67 -6.09 15.85
N ASN A 44 -28.80 -5.90 14.87
CA ASN A 44 -28.79 -6.65 13.61
C ASN A 44 -27.32 -6.79 13.16
N PRO A 45 -26.84 -8.01 12.83
CA PRO A 45 -25.49 -8.22 12.31
C PRO A 45 -25.37 -7.60 10.90
N PRO A 46 -24.26 -6.92 10.55
CA PRO A 46 -24.04 -6.54 9.17
C PRO A 46 -23.90 -7.79 8.33
N ALA A 47 -24.65 -7.78 7.23
CA ALA A 47 -24.77 -8.82 6.24
C ALA A 47 -23.39 -9.25 5.70
N GLU A 48 -23.33 -10.54 5.37
CA GLU A 48 -22.41 -11.13 4.41
C GLU A 48 -22.14 -10.16 3.26
N SER A 49 -20.95 -9.55 3.26
CA SER A 49 -20.45 -8.88 2.06
C SER A 49 -20.01 -9.99 1.13
N GLY A 50 -20.90 -10.30 0.18
CA GLY A 50 -20.69 -11.28 -0.84
C GLY A 50 -19.38 -11.01 -1.58
N SER A 51 -18.60 -12.08 -1.74
CA SER A 51 -17.61 -12.24 -2.79
C SER A 51 -18.30 -12.00 -4.14
N SER A 52 -18.33 -10.75 -4.57
CA SER A 52 -18.62 -10.38 -5.96
C SER A 52 -17.28 -10.34 -6.67
N SER A 53 -17.07 -11.30 -7.57
CA SER A 53 -16.05 -11.23 -8.61
C SER A 53 -16.39 -10.04 -9.52
N GLU A 54 -16.02 -8.84 -9.09
CA GLU A 54 -16.12 -7.63 -9.88
C GLU A 54 -14.89 -7.58 -10.80
N ASN A 55 -15.14 -7.77 -12.09
CA ASN A 55 -14.18 -7.36 -13.11
C ASN A 55 -13.91 -5.87 -12.91
N ILE A 56 -12.64 -5.49 -12.77
CA ILE A 56 -12.19 -4.11 -12.60
C ILE A 56 -12.86 -3.23 -13.66
N SER A 57 -13.60 -2.22 -13.21
CA SER A 57 -14.17 -1.20 -14.11
C SER A 57 -13.03 -0.38 -14.71
N GLU A 58 -13.05 -0.13 -16.03
CA GLU A 58 -11.99 0.62 -16.73
C GLU A 58 -11.69 1.98 -16.06
N GLY A 59 -12.70 2.64 -15.47
CA GLY A 59 -12.52 3.92 -14.78
C GLY A 59 -11.79 3.84 -13.44
N ASP A 60 -11.83 2.71 -12.75
CA ASP A 60 -11.12 2.50 -11.48
C ASP A 60 -9.63 2.19 -11.75
N PHE A 61 -9.34 1.51 -12.86
CA PHE A 61 -7.95 1.26 -13.26
C PHE A 61 -7.23 2.55 -13.68
N ASP A 62 -7.92 3.46 -14.38
CA ASP A 62 -7.33 4.72 -14.82
C ASP A 62 -6.94 5.63 -13.64
N SER A 63 -7.75 5.68 -12.57
CA SER A 63 -7.40 6.43 -11.35
C SER A 63 -6.21 5.82 -10.60
N LEU A 64 -6.07 4.49 -10.65
CA LEU A 64 -4.95 3.77 -10.06
C LEU A 64 -3.63 3.98 -10.80
N LEU A 65 -3.67 4.24 -12.12
CA LEU A 65 -2.47 4.64 -12.88
C LEU A 65 -1.90 5.99 -12.41
N GLU A 66 -2.74 6.82 -11.79
CA GLU A 66 -2.33 8.10 -11.21
C GLU A 66 -1.83 7.95 -9.76
N THR A 67 -2.07 6.81 -9.10
CA THR A 67 -1.60 6.53 -7.74
C THR A 67 -0.07 6.48 -7.70
N GLU A 68 0.51 7.25 -6.78
CA GLU A 68 1.95 7.31 -6.60
C GLU A 68 2.51 5.93 -6.20
N GLY A 69 3.53 5.47 -6.93
CA GLY A 69 4.16 4.17 -6.71
C GLY A 69 3.45 2.99 -7.37
N PHE A 70 2.22 3.14 -7.89
CA PHE A 70 1.51 2.04 -8.54
C PHE A 70 2.28 1.45 -9.73
N LEU A 71 2.66 2.28 -10.70
CA LEU A 71 3.43 1.83 -11.86
C LEU A 71 4.80 1.26 -11.47
N GLU A 72 5.42 1.81 -10.44
CA GLU A 72 6.71 1.32 -9.93
C GLU A 72 6.56 -0.11 -9.39
N VAL A 73 5.56 -0.33 -8.53
CA VAL A 73 5.26 -1.63 -7.94
C VAL A 73 4.77 -2.61 -8.99
N PHE A 74 3.85 -2.21 -9.85
CA PHE A 74 3.31 -3.06 -10.91
C PHE A 74 4.43 -3.55 -11.84
N ASN A 75 5.25 -2.64 -12.37
CA ASN A 75 6.37 -3.03 -13.24
C ASN A 75 7.43 -3.85 -12.52
N SER A 76 7.64 -3.59 -11.22
CA SER A 76 8.65 -4.30 -10.45
C SER A 76 8.19 -5.68 -10.02
N PHE A 77 6.93 -5.86 -9.61
CA PHE A 77 6.45 -7.04 -8.91
C PHE A 77 5.46 -7.89 -9.69
N TYR A 78 4.87 -7.41 -10.79
CA TYR A 78 3.94 -8.20 -11.61
C TYR A 78 4.51 -9.59 -11.97
N TYR A 79 3.63 -10.59 -11.92
CA TYR A 79 3.92 -11.96 -12.32
C TYR A 79 3.57 -12.18 -13.80
N PRO A 80 4.52 -12.60 -14.65
CA PRO A 80 4.22 -12.86 -16.07
C PRO A 80 3.07 -13.85 -16.25
N ASP A 81 2.30 -13.67 -17.32
CA ASP A 81 1.20 -14.58 -17.70
C ASP A 81 0.13 -14.78 -16.59
N SER A 82 0.01 -13.83 -15.66
CA SER A 82 -1.05 -13.78 -14.66
C SER A 82 -2.17 -12.83 -15.05
N ASP A 83 -3.39 -13.19 -14.66
CA ASP A 83 -4.56 -12.33 -14.78
C ASP A 83 -4.65 -11.42 -13.55
N ILE A 84 -4.86 -10.12 -13.78
CA ILE A 84 -5.23 -9.20 -12.71
C ILE A 84 -6.70 -9.44 -12.38
N LYS A 85 -6.98 -9.80 -11.12
CA LYS A 85 -8.36 -10.02 -10.63
C LYS A 85 -8.90 -8.78 -9.94
N ILE A 86 -8.09 -8.16 -9.08
CA ILE A 86 -8.49 -6.99 -8.30
C ILE A 86 -7.32 -6.02 -8.23
N VAL A 87 -7.61 -4.73 -8.33
CA VAL A 87 -6.69 -3.68 -7.89
C VAL A 87 -7.52 -2.70 -7.08
N GLU A 88 -7.11 -2.42 -5.87
CA GLU A 88 -7.87 -1.55 -4.97
C GLU A 88 -6.91 -0.70 -4.12
N GLN A 89 -7.22 0.58 -4.04
CA GLN A 89 -6.62 1.50 -3.09
C GLN A 89 -7.53 1.57 -1.86
N ILE A 90 -6.94 1.48 -0.66
CA ILE A 90 -7.74 1.39 0.57
C ILE A 90 -8.38 2.74 0.86
N GLU A 91 -9.70 2.74 1.00
CA GLU A 91 -10.48 3.96 1.25
C GLU A 91 -9.97 4.67 2.53
N GLY A 92 -9.64 5.96 2.40
CA GLY A 92 -9.11 6.77 3.49
C GLY A 92 -7.61 6.57 3.76
N ASN A 93 -6.91 5.78 2.93
CA ASN A 93 -5.46 5.61 3.00
C ASN A 93 -4.84 5.60 1.60
N ASP A 94 -4.54 6.80 1.08
CA ASP A 94 -3.95 6.98 -0.25
C ASP A 94 -2.56 6.32 -0.39
N ASN A 95 -1.93 6.01 0.75
CA ASN A 95 -0.61 5.40 0.84
C ASN A 95 -0.63 3.86 0.78
N LEU A 96 -1.80 3.22 0.68
CA LEU A 96 -1.94 1.76 0.68
C LEU A 96 -2.80 1.29 -0.48
N PHE A 97 -2.26 0.38 -1.28
CA PHE A 97 -3.03 -0.34 -2.30
C PHE A 97 -2.62 -1.81 -2.36
N TYR A 98 -3.48 -2.63 -2.96
CA TYR A 98 -3.14 -4.01 -3.27
C TYR A 98 -3.56 -4.42 -4.68
N ILE A 99 -2.85 -5.41 -5.22
CA ILE A 99 -3.11 -6.03 -6.52
C ILE A 99 -3.28 -7.53 -6.27
N LEU A 100 -4.42 -8.09 -6.64
CA LEU A 100 -4.65 -9.53 -6.67
C LEU A 100 -4.44 -10.04 -8.09
N LEU A 101 -3.53 -10.99 -8.24
CA LEU A 101 -3.25 -11.73 -9.46
C LEU A 101 -3.65 -13.19 -9.30
N GLU A 102 -3.99 -13.84 -10.40
CA GLU A 102 -4.19 -15.29 -10.46
C GLU A 102 -3.43 -15.86 -11.65
N THR A 103 -2.79 -17.01 -11.45
CA THR A 103 -2.07 -17.73 -12.50
C THR A 103 -2.42 -19.22 -12.46
N THR A 104 -2.31 -19.87 -13.62
CA THR A 104 -2.43 -21.33 -13.77
C THR A 104 -1.14 -22.08 -13.44
N GLU A 105 -0.10 -21.36 -13.03
CA GLU A 105 1.13 -21.97 -12.54
C GLU A 105 0.98 -22.42 -11.08
N ASN A 106 1.77 -23.43 -10.68
CA ASN A 106 1.74 -23.93 -9.31
C ASN A 106 2.48 -22.98 -8.36
N SER A 107 2.13 -23.05 -7.07
CA SER A 107 2.64 -22.10 -6.08
C SER A 107 4.15 -22.15 -5.90
N ARG A 108 4.80 -23.28 -6.23
CA ARG A 108 6.24 -23.46 -6.10
C ARG A 108 7.01 -22.73 -7.19
N GLU A 109 6.52 -22.76 -8.43
CA GLU A 109 7.10 -21.98 -9.53
C GLU A 109 7.02 -20.48 -9.24
N VAL A 110 5.84 -20.03 -8.78
CA VAL A 110 5.63 -18.64 -8.37
C VAL A 110 6.52 -18.26 -7.19
N GLU A 111 6.66 -19.13 -6.19
CA GLU A 111 7.58 -18.94 -5.07
C GLU A 111 9.03 -18.78 -5.55
N GLU A 112 9.49 -19.67 -6.42
CA GLU A 112 10.86 -19.64 -6.93
C GLU A 112 11.12 -18.36 -7.73
N TYR A 113 10.15 -17.90 -8.51
CA TYR A 113 10.21 -16.62 -9.20
C TYR A 113 10.47 -15.46 -8.24
N TYR A 114 9.63 -15.27 -7.20
CA TYR A 114 9.79 -14.15 -6.25
C TYR A 114 11.03 -14.28 -5.37
N ARG A 115 11.44 -15.52 -5.04
CA ARG A 115 12.68 -15.81 -4.34
C ARG A 115 13.92 -15.43 -5.16
N MET A 116 13.92 -15.72 -6.46
CA MET A 116 15.03 -15.44 -7.36
C MET A 116 14.99 -14.04 -7.97
N LYS A 117 13.87 -13.33 -7.78
CA LYS A 117 13.65 -11.98 -8.31
C LYS A 117 14.71 -11.04 -7.78
N LYS A 118 15.68 -10.73 -8.65
CA LYS A 118 16.60 -9.60 -8.45
C LYS A 118 15.80 -8.34 -8.73
N ILE A 119 15.20 -7.77 -7.70
CA ILE A 119 14.44 -6.54 -7.89
C ILE A 119 15.42 -5.45 -8.30
N GLN A 120 15.02 -4.68 -9.32
CA GLN A 120 15.86 -3.66 -9.91
C GLN A 120 16.10 -2.55 -8.90
N SER A 121 17.36 -2.38 -8.51
CA SER A 121 18.04 -1.20 -7.94
C SER A 121 17.49 -0.45 -6.71
N ILE A 122 16.19 -0.41 -6.45
CA ILE A 122 15.59 0.44 -5.39
C ILE A 122 14.85 -0.35 -4.32
N TRP A 123 14.66 -1.66 -4.53
CA TRP A 123 14.02 -2.55 -3.57
C TRP A 123 15.02 -3.58 -3.09
N SER A 124 15.16 -3.68 -1.77
CA SER A 124 15.96 -4.70 -1.11
C SER A 124 15.05 -5.72 -0.44
N ILE A 125 15.39 -7.01 -0.57
CA ILE A 125 14.74 -8.05 0.22
C ILE A 125 15.07 -7.77 1.69
N ALA A 126 14.06 -7.41 2.46
CA ALA A 126 14.21 -7.29 3.88
C ALA A 126 14.10 -8.69 4.48
N VAL A 127 15.21 -9.21 5.02
CA VAL A 127 15.16 -10.38 5.91
C VAL A 127 14.68 -9.92 7.29
N ILE A 128 13.52 -9.27 7.38
CA ILE A 128 12.93 -8.88 8.65
C ILE A 128 11.41 -9.03 8.54
N TYR A 129 10.91 -9.95 9.36
CA TYR A 129 9.50 -10.14 9.68
C TYR A 129 9.05 -8.89 10.45
N GLU A 130 8.16 -8.11 9.86
CA GLU A 130 7.53 -6.94 10.50
C GLU A 130 6.02 -7.03 10.29
N GLU A 131 5.25 -6.77 11.35
CA GLU A 131 3.79 -6.88 11.39
C GLU A 131 3.17 -6.00 10.30
N SER A 132 2.50 -6.64 9.34
CA SER A 132 1.66 -5.97 8.35
C SER A 132 0.34 -5.51 9.00
N SER A 133 -0.43 -4.64 8.34
CA SER A 133 -1.84 -4.42 8.67
C SER A 133 -2.52 -5.78 8.69
N GLY A 134 -2.90 -6.23 9.89
CA GLY A 134 -3.55 -7.51 10.12
C GLY A 134 -4.65 -7.77 9.09
N ASN A 135 -5.59 -6.84 8.90
CA ASN A 135 -6.85 -7.15 8.23
C ASN A 135 -6.77 -7.69 6.78
N ILE A 136 -5.96 -7.11 5.87
CA ILE A 136 -5.91 -7.55 4.44
C ILE A 136 -5.09 -8.84 4.32
N GLU A 137 -3.98 -8.90 5.04
CA GLU A 137 -3.14 -10.10 5.08
C GLU A 137 -3.89 -11.25 5.74
N GLU A 138 -4.50 -11.02 6.91
CA GLU A 138 -5.34 -11.98 7.63
C GLU A 138 -6.49 -12.46 6.73
N SER A 139 -7.22 -11.56 6.05
CA SER A 139 -8.30 -11.97 5.13
C SER A 139 -7.81 -12.87 3.99
N PHE A 140 -6.62 -12.60 3.42
CA PHE A 140 -6.03 -13.46 2.40
C PHE A 140 -5.59 -14.82 2.96
N LEU A 141 -5.13 -14.84 4.21
CA LEU A 141 -4.66 -16.03 4.92
C LEU A 141 -5.80 -16.89 5.51
N GLU A 142 -6.99 -16.34 5.74
CA GLU A 142 -8.06 -16.98 6.52
C GLU A 142 -8.93 -18.00 5.76
N GLU A 143 -8.78 -18.21 4.44
CA GLU A 143 -9.63 -19.20 3.75
C GLU A 143 -9.19 -20.67 3.94
N GLU A 144 -9.84 -21.30 4.91
CA GLU A 144 -10.44 -22.65 4.97
C GLU A 144 -9.69 -23.94 4.53
N ASN A 145 -8.39 -23.94 4.23
CA ASN A 145 -7.67 -25.22 4.09
C ASN A 145 -6.27 -25.21 4.72
N GLU A 146 -6.14 -25.93 5.84
CA GLU A 146 -4.90 -26.09 6.63
C GLU A 146 -3.71 -26.70 5.86
N ASN A 147 -3.90 -27.16 4.61
CA ASN A 147 -2.87 -27.82 3.79
C ASN A 147 -2.45 -27.06 2.53
N ILE A 148 -2.93 -25.83 2.34
CA ILE A 148 -2.54 -25.01 1.19
C ILE A 148 -1.17 -24.36 1.44
N PRO A 149 -0.21 -24.48 0.50
CA PRO A 149 1.07 -23.79 0.63
C PRO A 149 0.87 -22.27 0.50
N ILE A 150 1.39 -21.54 1.49
CA ILE A 150 1.40 -20.08 1.53
C ILE A 150 2.83 -19.59 1.71
N TYR A 151 3.21 -18.58 0.93
CA TYR A 151 4.52 -17.94 0.99
C TYR A 151 4.36 -16.43 1.09
N LYS A 152 5.26 -15.78 1.83
CA LYS A 152 5.30 -14.33 1.97
C LYS A 152 6.72 -13.83 1.71
N PHE A 153 6.83 -12.80 0.89
CA PHE A 153 8.05 -12.06 0.65
C PHE A 153 7.83 -10.59 0.97
N THR A 154 8.76 -9.99 1.72
CA THR A 154 8.71 -8.58 2.07
C THR A 154 9.91 -7.85 1.47
N TYR A 155 9.63 -6.72 0.84
CA TYR A 155 10.60 -5.90 0.14
C TYR A 155 10.47 -4.47 0.62
N ASN A 156 11.61 -3.83 0.89
CA ASN A 156 11.64 -2.43 1.32
C ASN A 156 12.37 -1.58 0.30
N SER A 157 11.94 -0.33 0.14
CA SER A 157 12.73 0.64 -0.61
C SER A 157 14.09 0.85 0.06
N ASP A 158 15.07 1.34 -0.71
CA ASP A 158 16.40 1.68 -0.19
C ASP A 158 16.34 2.69 0.97
N ASP A 159 15.43 3.66 0.86
CA ASP A 159 15.17 4.69 1.87
C ASP A 159 14.29 4.18 3.03
N LYS A 160 13.76 2.95 2.93
CA LYS A 160 12.88 2.27 3.90
C LYS A 160 11.59 3.03 4.23
N ASP A 161 11.15 3.84 3.29
CA ASP A 161 9.92 4.62 3.34
C ASP A 161 8.77 3.93 2.60
N LYS A 162 9.04 2.81 1.93
CA LYS A 162 8.04 2.01 1.23
C LYS A 162 8.23 0.52 1.51
N VAL A 163 7.12 -0.21 1.57
CA VAL A 163 7.08 -1.65 1.82
C VAL A 163 6.21 -2.31 0.77
N VAL A 164 6.67 -3.43 0.22
CA VAL A 164 5.89 -4.33 -0.62
C VAL A 164 5.87 -5.71 0.00
N ASN A 165 4.68 -6.22 0.27
CA ASN A 165 4.46 -7.62 0.62
C ASN A 165 3.90 -8.36 -0.58
N VAL A 166 4.55 -9.44 -0.98
CA VAL A 166 4.02 -10.39 -1.96
C VAL A 166 3.63 -11.64 -1.20
N LEU A 167 2.34 -11.95 -1.17
CA LEU A 167 1.83 -13.21 -0.64
C LEU A 167 1.38 -14.11 -1.79
N ILE A 168 1.74 -15.38 -1.69
CA ILE A 168 1.48 -16.41 -2.69
C ILE A 168 0.69 -17.49 -1.99
N LYS A 169 -0.47 -17.85 -2.54
CA LYS A 169 -1.36 -18.87 -2.00
C LYS A 169 -1.69 -19.85 -3.11
N GLY A 170 -1.34 -21.13 -2.92
CA GLY A 170 -1.86 -22.18 -3.78
C GLY A 170 -3.38 -22.30 -3.60
N LEU A 171 -4.13 -22.63 -4.64
CA LEU A 171 -5.56 -22.94 -4.49
C LEU A 171 -5.82 -24.41 -4.81
N GLU A 172 -5.27 -24.88 -5.94
CA GLU A 172 -5.35 -26.24 -6.46
C GLU A 172 -3.99 -26.63 -7.08
N GLU A 173 -3.80 -27.89 -7.52
CA GLU A 173 -2.50 -28.39 -8.02
C GLU A 173 -1.84 -27.53 -9.11
N SER A 174 -2.62 -26.71 -9.82
CA SER A 174 -2.17 -25.84 -10.91
C SER A 174 -2.84 -24.46 -10.88
N ARG A 175 -3.12 -23.91 -9.69
CA ARG A 175 -3.71 -22.57 -9.58
C ARG A 175 -3.16 -21.84 -8.38
N THR A 176 -2.70 -20.62 -8.60
CA THR A 176 -2.04 -19.80 -7.58
C THR A 176 -2.59 -18.39 -7.59
N GLN A 177 -2.93 -17.89 -6.41
CA GLN A 177 -3.20 -16.48 -6.17
C GLN A 177 -1.95 -15.78 -5.65
N ILE A 178 -1.77 -14.55 -6.10
CA ILE A 178 -0.66 -13.70 -5.71
C ILE A 178 -1.26 -12.36 -5.33
N ILE A 179 -1.08 -11.93 -4.08
CA ILE A 179 -1.44 -10.58 -3.64
C ILE A 179 -0.17 -9.77 -3.44
N ILE A 180 -0.12 -8.60 -4.08
CA ILE A 180 0.95 -7.62 -3.95
C ILE A 180 0.37 -6.45 -3.17
N ILE A 181 0.82 -6.24 -1.94
CA ILE A 181 0.39 -5.16 -1.06
C ILE A 181 1.50 -4.14 -1.00
N TYR A 182 1.21 -2.89 -1.35
CA TYR A 182 2.15 -1.78 -1.25
C TYR A 182 1.75 -0.82 -0.16
N TRP A 183 2.75 -0.32 0.57
CA TRP A 183 2.61 0.75 1.52
C TRP A 183 3.66 1.83 1.31
N ASN A 184 3.21 3.08 1.30
CA ASN A 184 4.03 4.25 1.56
C ASN A 184 3.96 4.59 3.06
N LEU A 185 5.10 4.66 3.73
CA LEU A 185 5.21 4.91 5.18
C LEU A 185 5.36 6.40 5.52
N GLN A 186 5.41 7.28 4.51
CA GLN A 186 5.55 8.73 4.69
C GLN A 186 4.23 9.43 5.02
#